data_AF-A0A6M2D853-F1
#
_entry.id   AF-A0A6M2D853-F1
#
_cell.length_a   1.000
_cell.length_b   1.000
_cell.length_c   1.000
_cell.angle_alpha   90.00
_cell.angle_beta   90.00
_cell.angle_gamma   90.00
#
_symmetry.space_group_name_H-M   'P 1'
#
loop_
_entity.id
_entity.type
_entity.pdbx_description
1 polymer ?
#
loop_
_entity_poly.entity_id
_entity_poly.type
_entity_poly.pdbx_seq_one_letter_code
_entity_poly.pdbx_strand_id
1 'polypeptide(L)'
;LAAPLHCAFRNGLCYGFNPGCVGDTQLVRDPHISRLIAQTLARMHSVKLHKGGQVAPSLFPTLHKYLRLVPTHFNDIEKNLRFVSCIPSKAELELEVSLLEEHLSGLGSPVVFCHNDLLVKNIIYQEKQGRVIFIDFEYADNNYQALDIGNHFCEFGGVERFDSSLYPDREFQLCWLQHYLDEWHRLAGRGECASSRDVEVLYVQVNKFALASCMLWCLWALIQAAHSTIKFDFIQFALERLDMYKRHKAEFIDLKLPPS
;
A
#
# COMPACT_ATOMS: atom_id res chain seq x y z
N LEU A 1 -5.26 -9.56 16.24
CA LEU A 1 -4.57 -8.79 15.17
C LEU A 1 -4.38 -7.33 15.56
N ALA A 2 -5.28 -6.74 16.37
CA ALA A 2 -5.12 -5.39 16.93
C ALA A 2 -5.22 -5.38 18.47
N ALA A 3 -4.77 -4.30 19.09
CA ALA A 3 -4.97 -4.06 20.52
C ALA A 3 -6.47 -3.90 20.85
N PRO A 4 -6.90 -4.22 22.09
CA PRO A 4 -8.29 -4.05 22.49
C PRO A 4 -8.71 -2.57 22.42
N LEU A 5 -9.82 -2.30 21.75
CA LEU A 5 -10.48 -0.98 21.80
C LEU A 5 -11.22 -0.85 23.14
N HIS A 6 -10.81 0.09 23.97
CA HIS A 6 -11.40 0.34 25.29
C HIS A 6 -12.62 1.26 25.20
N CYS A 7 -12.54 2.33 24.40
CA CYS A 7 -13.68 3.20 24.11
C CYS A 7 -13.48 4.03 22.84
N ALA A 8 -14.60 4.48 22.27
CA ALA A 8 -14.65 5.38 21.12
C ALA A 8 -15.38 6.68 21.50
N PHE A 9 -14.81 7.81 21.09
CA PHE A 9 -15.34 9.16 21.27
C PHE A 9 -15.68 9.77 19.90
N ARG A 10 -16.33 10.93 19.89
CA ARG A 10 -16.62 11.65 18.63
C ARG A 10 -15.36 12.13 17.89
N ASN A 11 -14.26 12.29 18.61
CA ASN A 11 -13.02 12.90 18.14
C ASN A 11 -11.78 12.02 18.40
N GLY A 12 -11.95 10.73 18.69
CA GLY A 12 -10.82 9.85 18.96
C GLY A 12 -11.20 8.49 19.54
N LEU A 13 -10.19 7.66 19.78
CA LEU A 13 -10.30 6.31 20.31
C LEU A 13 -9.32 6.12 21.46
N CYS A 14 -9.69 5.30 22.45
CA CYS A 14 -8.77 4.78 23.46
C CYS A 14 -8.63 3.27 23.25
N TYR A 15 -7.42 2.80 22.99
CA TYR A 15 -7.12 1.40 22.74
C TYR A 15 -5.81 0.99 23.43
N GLY A 16 -5.62 -0.31 23.59
CA GLY A 16 -4.46 -0.85 24.31
C GLY A 16 -3.12 -0.45 23.68
N PHE A 17 -2.13 -0.22 24.53
CA PHE A 17 -0.75 0.06 24.09
C PHE A 17 -0.06 -1.23 23.63
N ASN A 18 0.58 -1.18 22.46
CA ASN A 18 1.45 -2.25 21.96
C ASN A 18 2.92 -1.84 22.22
N PRO A 19 3.62 -2.46 23.20
CA PRO A 19 5.05 -2.20 23.39
C PRO A 19 5.85 -2.75 22.21
N GLY A 20 6.96 -2.12 21.83
CA GLY A 20 7.85 -2.65 20.79
C GLY A 20 8.59 -1.55 20.04
N CYS A 21 9.41 -1.97 19.08
CA CYS A 21 10.11 -1.07 18.17
C CYS A 21 9.18 -0.70 17.02
N VAL A 22 8.93 0.59 16.83
CA VAL A 22 8.21 1.10 15.66
C VAL A 22 9.11 0.93 14.44
N GLY A 23 8.53 0.48 13.32
CA GLY A 23 9.26 0.23 12.10
C GLY A 23 9.92 1.47 11.50
N ASP A 24 10.95 1.20 10.73
CA ASP A 24 11.66 2.14 9.90
C ASP A 24 12.15 1.41 8.64
N THR A 25 12.87 2.14 7.78
CA THR A 25 13.38 1.58 6.53
C THR A 25 14.42 0.49 6.74
N GLN A 26 15.08 0.39 7.90
CA GLN A 26 16.03 -0.69 8.20
C GLN A 26 15.30 -1.94 8.69
N LEU A 27 14.36 -1.77 9.61
CA LEU A 27 13.61 -2.85 10.23
C LEU A 27 12.80 -3.66 9.22
N VAL A 28 12.16 -3.02 8.24
CA VAL A 28 11.38 -3.73 7.20
C VAL A 28 12.25 -4.52 6.21
N ARG A 29 13.55 -4.24 6.15
CA ARG A 29 14.52 -4.95 5.31
C ARG A 29 15.28 -6.05 6.05
N ASP A 30 15.19 -6.10 7.38
CA ASP A 30 15.77 -7.20 8.15
C ASP A 30 15.13 -8.53 7.71
N PRO A 31 15.91 -9.55 7.29
CA PRO A 31 15.34 -10.78 6.74
C PRO A 31 14.39 -11.51 7.69
N HIS A 32 14.68 -11.50 8.99
CA HIS A 32 13.83 -12.16 9.98
C HIS A 32 12.51 -11.39 10.15
N ILE A 33 12.58 -10.07 10.31
CA ILE A 33 11.41 -9.23 10.55
C ILE A 33 10.55 -9.11 9.28
N SER A 34 11.17 -8.96 8.12
CA SER A 34 10.54 -8.97 6.80
C SER A 34 9.67 -10.22 6.59
N ARG A 35 10.20 -11.41 6.91
CA ARG A 35 9.43 -12.66 6.92
C ARG A 35 8.24 -12.62 7.89
N LEU A 36 8.43 -12.07 9.09
CA LEU A 36 7.33 -11.92 10.06
C LEU A 36 6.23 -10.97 9.56
N ILE A 37 6.60 -9.88 8.87
CA ILE A 37 5.66 -8.95 8.24
C ILE A 37 4.85 -9.70 7.18
N ALA A 38 5.52 -10.41 6.25
CA ALA A 38 4.87 -11.19 5.20
C ALA A 38 3.83 -12.17 5.76
N GLN A 39 4.22 -12.96 6.76
CA GLN A 39 3.32 -13.92 7.40
C GLN A 39 2.18 -13.24 8.17
N THR A 40 2.43 -12.07 8.78
CA THR A 40 1.39 -11.32 9.50
C THR A 40 0.37 -10.73 8.54
N LEU A 41 0.81 -10.24 7.38
CA LEU A 41 -0.10 -9.77 6.33
C LEU A 41 -0.91 -10.91 5.72
N ALA A 42 -0.31 -12.09 5.51
CA ALA A 42 -1.04 -13.28 5.07
C ALA A 42 -2.15 -13.68 6.06
N ARG A 43 -1.86 -13.63 7.36
CA ARG A 43 -2.87 -13.86 8.42
C ARG A 43 -3.99 -12.83 8.39
N MET A 44 -3.67 -11.54 8.20
CA MET A 44 -4.66 -10.48 8.12
C MET A 44 -5.59 -10.65 6.91
N HIS A 45 -5.01 -10.82 5.72
CA HIS A 45 -5.77 -11.01 4.49
C HIS A 45 -6.68 -12.26 4.55
N SER A 46 -6.35 -13.26 5.40
CA SER A 46 -7.11 -14.51 5.55
C SER A 46 -8.34 -14.37 6.45
N VAL A 47 -8.53 -13.19 7.07
CA VAL A 47 -9.69 -12.91 7.91
C VAL A 47 -10.95 -12.86 7.06
N LYS A 48 -11.89 -13.78 7.34
CA LYS A 48 -13.21 -13.77 6.71
C LYS A 48 -14.12 -12.77 7.43
N LEU A 49 -14.29 -11.58 6.87
CA LEU A 49 -15.28 -10.64 7.38
C LEU A 49 -16.69 -11.22 7.22
N HIS A 50 -17.38 -11.45 8.33
CA HIS A 50 -18.73 -11.99 8.34
C HIS A 50 -19.75 -10.90 7.99
N LYS A 51 -19.89 -10.55 6.72
CA LYS A 51 -21.07 -9.84 6.20
C LYS A 51 -21.38 -10.33 4.79
N GLY A 52 -22.61 -10.84 4.59
CA GLY A 52 -23.10 -11.44 3.35
C GLY A 52 -23.33 -10.46 2.19
N GLY A 53 -22.41 -9.52 2.00
CA GLY A 53 -22.38 -8.62 0.84
C GLY A 53 -21.29 -9.04 -0.15
N GLN A 54 -21.43 -8.59 -1.40
CA GLN A 54 -20.41 -8.74 -2.42
C GLN A 54 -19.11 -8.04 -1.96
N VAL A 55 -18.01 -8.78 -1.89
CA VAL A 55 -16.70 -8.23 -1.51
C VAL A 55 -16.12 -7.55 -2.75
N ALA A 56 -16.35 -6.24 -2.89
CA ALA A 56 -15.82 -5.43 -3.98
C ALA A 56 -14.58 -4.64 -3.51
N PRO A 57 -13.55 -4.47 -4.36
CA PRO A 57 -12.37 -3.70 -4.00
C PRO A 57 -12.65 -2.20 -4.01
N SER A 58 -12.10 -1.47 -3.05
CA SER A 58 -12.32 -0.02 -2.89
C SER A 58 -11.35 0.87 -3.68
N LEU A 59 -10.28 0.33 -4.27
CA LEU A 59 -9.22 1.10 -4.95
C LEU A 59 -9.73 2.09 -6.00
N PHE A 60 -10.32 1.61 -7.11
CA PHE A 60 -10.73 2.49 -8.21
C PHE A 60 -11.89 3.44 -7.83
N PRO A 61 -12.93 3.00 -7.08
CA PRO A 61 -13.91 3.92 -6.52
C PRO A 61 -13.26 5.06 -5.72
N THR A 62 -12.21 4.77 -4.96
CA THR A 62 -11.46 5.75 -4.17
C THR A 62 -10.62 6.68 -5.06
N LEU A 63 -9.89 6.16 -6.05
CA LEU A 63 -9.12 6.96 -7.00
C LEU A 63 -10.01 7.94 -7.76
N HIS A 64 -11.15 7.48 -8.29
CA HIS A 64 -12.12 8.34 -8.97
C HIS A 64 -12.72 9.40 -8.04
N LYS A 65 -12.99 9.04 -6.78
CA LYS A 65 -13.40 10.02 -5.76
C LYS A 65 -12.31 11.07 -5.54
N TYR A 66 -11.05 10.65 -5.43
CA TYR A 66 -9.93 11.57 -5.19
C TYR A 66 -9.71 12.50 -6.37
N LEU A 67 -9.74 12.02 -7.62
CA LEU A 67 -9.66 12.87 -8.82
C LEU A 67 -10.71 13.99 -8.83
N ARG A 68 -11.94 13.71 -8.35
CA ARG A 68 -12.98 14.74 -8.22
C ARG A 68 -12.67 15.77 -7.13
N LEU A 69 -11.96 15.38 -6.07
CA LEU A 69 -11.64 16.22 -4.92
C LEU A 69 -10.31 16.99 -5.06
N VAL A 70 -9.40 16.55 -5.95
CA VAL A 70 -8.14 17.26 -6.20
C VAL A 70 -8.46 18.72 -6.58
N PRO A 71 -7.83 19.70 -5.91
CA PRO A 71 -8.06 21.12 -6.17
C PRO A 71 -7.59 21.50 -7.58
N THR A 72 -8.24 22.51 -8.17
CA THR A 72 -7.81 23.06 -9.47
C THR A 72 -6.75 24.15 -9.33
N HIS A 73 -6.63 24.75 -8.14
CA HIS A 73 -5.65 25.77 -7.80
C HIS A 73 -5.51 25.88 -6.27
N PHE A 74 -4.45 26.56 -5.83
CA PHE A 74 -4.23 26.95 -4.43
C PHE A 74 -4.22 28.48 -4.30
N ASN A 75 -4.74 29.01 -3.18
CA ASN A 75 -4.71 30.45 -2.90
C ASN A 75 -3.30 30.96 -2.58
N ASP A 76 -2.44 30.08 -2.05
CA ASP A 76 -1.03 30.38 -1.82
C ASP A 76 -0.28 30.37 -3.16
N ILE A 77 0.37 31.49 -3.51
CA ILE A 77 0.99 31.69 -4.82
C ILE A 77 2.14 30.71 -5.05
N GLU A 78 3.02 30.51 -4.07
CA GLU A 78 4.19 29.63 -4.22
C GLU A 78 3.75 28.17 -4.34
N LYS A 79 2.80 27.74 -3.49
CA LYS A 79 2.19 26.41 -3.56
C LYS A 79 1.49 26.19 -4.91
N ASN A 80 0.72 27.18 -5.37
CA ASN A 80 0.01 27.09 -6.64
C ASN A 80 0.97 27.02 -7.83
N LEU A 81 2.06 27.79 -7.81
CA LEU A 81 3.10 27.73 -8.84
C LEU A 81 3.70 26.32 -8.90
N ARG A 82 4.12 25.75 -7.77
CA ARG A 82 4.63 24.37 -7.69
C ARG A 82 3.61 23.35 -8.20
N PHE A 83 2.35 23.49 -7.80
CA PHE A 83 1.28 22.61 -8.26
C PHE A 83 1.13 22.64 -9.78
N VAL A 84 0.97 23.83 -10.37
CA VAL A 84 0.76 23.98 -11.82
C VAL A 84 2.01 23.59 -12.62
N SER A 85 3.22 23.82 -12.10
CA SER A 85 4.46 23.54 -12.82
C SER A 85 4.93 22.09 -12.74
N CYS A 86 4.64 21.40 -11.64
CA CYS A 86 5.25 20.09 -11.36
C CYS A 86 4.24 18.94 -11.34
N ILE A 87 2.96 19.20 -11.08
CA ILE A 87 1.91 18.18 -11.06
C ILE A 87 1.28 18.09 -12.45
N PRO A 88 1.09 16.88 -13.01
CA PRO A 88 0.34 16.71 -14.25
C PRO A 88 -1.06 17.34 -14.15
N SER A 89 -1.59 17.78 -15.29
CA SER A 89 -2.94 18.31 -15.34
C SER A 89 -3.96 17.27 -14.87
N LYS A 90 -5.12 17.74 -14.41
CA LYS A 90 -6.21 16.87 -13.99
C LYS A 90 -6.60 15.85 -15.08
N ALA A 91 -6.62 16.26 -16.33
CA ALA A 91 -6.92 15.38 -17.47
C ALA A 91 -5.85 14.28 -17.65
N GLU A 92 -4.58 14.60 -17.45
CA GLU A 92 -3.51 13.61 -17.48
C GLU A 92 -3.63 12.62 -16.31
N LEU A 93 -3.94 13.09 -15.10
CA LEU A 93 -4.17 12.22 -13.95
C LEU A 93 -5.40 11.30 -14.14
N GLU A 94 -6.48 11.82 -14.71
CA GLU A 94 -7.69 11.05 -15.06
C GLU A 94 -7.38 9.96 -16.10
N LEU A 95 -6.56 10.29 -17.12
CA LEU A 95 -6.10 9.33 -18.11
C LEU A 95 -5.24 8.23 -17.46
N GLU A 96 -4.29 8.60 -16.61
CA GLU A 96 -3.41 7.63 -15.95
C GLU A 96 -4.17 6.67 -15.02
N VAL A 97 -5.16 7.17 -14.25
CA VAL A 97 -6.03 6.33 -13.43
C VAL A 97 -6.85 5.38 -14.29
N SER A 98 -7.38 5.84 -15.42
CA SER A 98 -8.16 5.00 -16.35
C SER A 98 -7.31 3.88 -16.95
N LEU A 99 -6.06 4.19 -17.33
CA LEU A 99 -5.10 3.20 -17.84
C LEU A 99 -4.75 2.16 -16.76
N LEU A 100 -4.52 2.60 -15.52
CA LEU A 100 -4.30 1.69 -14.39
C LEU A 100 -5.51 0.78 -14.18
N GLU A 101 -6.73 1.33 -14.20
CA GLU A 101 -7.95 0.55 -14.03
C GLU A 101 -8.12 -0.53 -15.09
N GLU A 102 -7.89 -0.18 -16.36
CA GLU A 102 -7.92 -1.12 -17.48
C GLU A 102 -6.89 -2.24 -17.31
N HIS A 103 -5.64 -1.90 -16.98
CA HIS A 103 -4.55 -2.88 -16.88
C HIS A 103 -4.67 -3.78 -15.66
N LEU A 104 -5.16 -3.26 -14.53
CA LEU A 104 -5.12 -3.97 -13.24
C LEU A 104 -6.38 -4.79 -12.98
N SER A 105 -7.54 -4.35 -13.47
CA SER A 105 -8.83 -5.04 -13.22
C SER A 105 -8.85 -6.47 -13.75
N GLY A 106 -8.10 -6.74 -14.83
CA GLY A 106 -7.99 -8.07 -15.44
C GLY A 106 -6.91 -8.99 -14.86
N LEU A 107 -6.10 -8.54 -13.90
CA LEU A 107 -4.96 -9.32 -13.40
C LEU A 107 -5.34 -10.47 -12.47
N GLY A 108 -6.59 -10.52 -12.00
CA GLY A 108 -7.07 -11.60 -11.14
C GLY A 108 -6.46 -11.61 -9.74
N SER A 109 -6.05 -10.45 -9.20
CA SER A 109 -5.63 -10.37 -7.79
C SER A 109 -6.84 -10.59 -6.88
N PRO A 110 -6.76 -11.48 -5.87
CA PRO A 110 -7.86 -11.73 -4.94
C PRO A 110 -8.28 -10.46 -4.19
N VAL A 111 -9.58 -10.31 -3.93
CA VAL A 111 -10.09 -9.27 -3.04
C VAL A 111 -10.15 -9.81 -1.62
N VAL A 112 -9.46 -9.14 -0.69
CA VAL A 112 -9.26 -9.55 0.70
C VAL A 112 -9.41 -8.34 1.63
N PHE A 113 -9.47 -8.56 2.94
CA PHE A 113 -9.41 -7.45 3.90
C PHE A 113 -7.98 -6.94 3.99
N CYS A 114 -7.75 -5.72 3.49
CA CYS A 114 -6.45 -5.07 3.42
C CYS A 114 -6.30 -3.99 4.50
N HIS A 115 -5.06 -3.70 4.85
CA HIS A 115 -4.71 -2.53 5.66
C HIS A 115 -4.80 -1.23 4.85
N ASN A 116 -4.43 -1.30 3.56
CA ASN A 116 -4.35 -0.21 2.58
C ASN A 116 -3.34 0.91 2.91
N ASP A 117 -2.70 0.87 4.08
CA ASP A 117 -1.74 1.88 4.54
C ASP A 117 -0.62 1.26 5.40
N LEU A 118 -0.01 0.19 4.90
CA LEU A 118 1.03 -0.53 5.63
C LEU A 118 2.41 0.15 5.51
N LEU A 119 2.48 1.42 5.93
CA LEU A 119 3.73 2.16 6.03
C LEU A 119 4.59 1.69 7.20
N VAL A 120 5.90 1.98 7.15
CA VAL A 120 6.87 1.45 8.12
C VAL A 120 6.52 1.80 9.57
N LYS A 121 5.88 2.95 9.81
CA LYS A 121 5.46 3.40 11.16
C LYS A 121 4.21 2.68 11.69
N ASN A 122 3.47 1.99 10.84
CA ASN A 122 2.29 1.20 11.21
C ASN A 122 2.66 -0.24 11.59
N ILE A 123 3.95 -0.55 11.63
CA ILE A 123 4.51 -1.85 11.99
C ILE A 123 5.21 -1.72 13.35
N ILE A 124 4.83 -2.57 14.30
CA ILE A 124 5.50 -2.69 15.60
C ILE A 124 6.12 -4.08 15.70
N TYR A 125 7.44 -4.12 15.89
CA TYR A 125 8.17 -5.35 16.18
C TYR A 125 8.30 -5.56 17.69
N GLN A 126 7.86 -6.73 18.15
CA GLN A 126 7.95 -7.16 19.54
C GLN A 126 9.04 -8.21 19.69
N GLU A 127 10.28 -7.76 19.91
CA GLU A 127 11.48 -8.59 19.95
C GLU A 127 11.36 -9.78 20.93
N LYS A 128 10.93 -9.52 22.17
CA LYS A 128 10.77 -10.57 23.20
C LYS A 128 9.79 -11.67 22.81
N GLN A 129 8.80 -11.34 21.98
CA GLN A 129 7.75 -12.26 21.51
C GLN A 129 8.03 -12.79 20.10
N GLY A 130 9.05 -12.28 19.41
CA GLY A 130 9.36 -12.63 18.03
C GLY A 130 8.18 -12.43 17.07
N ARG A 131 7.40 -11.34 17.23
CA ARG A 131 6.21 -11.09 16.41
C ARG A 131 6.09 -9.65 15.93
N VAL A 132 5.35 -9.49 14.84
CA VAL A 132 4.97 -8.19 14.28
C VAL A 132 3.49 -7.93 14.56
N ILE A 133 3.17 -6.67 14.85
CA ILE A 133 1.81 -6.17 15.02
C ILE A 133 1.61 -5.00 14.05
N PHE A 134 0.48 -5.01 13.34
CA PHE A 134 0.04 -3.86 12.57
C PHE A 134 -0.92 -3.01 13.40
N ILE A 135 -0.83 -1.70 13.23
CA ILE A 135 -1.66 -0.70 13.91
C ILE A 135 -2.19 0.29 12.90
N ASP A 136 -3.14 1.13 13.33
CA ASP A 136 -3.69 2.22 12.51
C ASP A 136 -4.44 1.74 11.24
N PHE A 137 -5.56 1.06 11.47
CA PHE A 137 -6.41 0.50 10.42
C PHE A 137 -7.40 1.52 9.83
N GLU A 138 -7.07 2.81 9.79
CA GLU A 138 -8.02 3.86 9.38
C GLU A 138 -8.47 3.74 7.91
N TYR A 139 -7.58 3.23 7.04
CA TYR A 139 -7.88 2.96 5.62
C TYR A 139 -8.28 1.51 5.36
N ALA A 140 -8.41 0.67 6.39
CA ALA A 140 -8.63 -0.76 6.20
C ALA A 140 -10.02 -1.04 5.61
N ASP A 141 -10.03 -1.77 4.50
CA ASP A 141 -11.23 -2.15 3.75
C ASP A 141 -10.92 -3.34 2.85
N ASN A 142 -11.95 -3.90 2.21
CA ASN A 142 -11.76 -4.90 1.18
C ASN A 142 -11.09 -4.30 -0.06
N ASN A 143 -9.96 -4.87 -0.45
CA ASN A 143 -9.21 -4.41 -1.61
C ASN A 143 -8.39 -5.54 -2.23
N TYR A 144 -7.67 -5.24 -3.31
CA TYR A 144 -6.79 -6.21 -3.96
C TYR A 144 -5.62 -6.58 -3.04
N GLN A 145 -5.39 -7.87 -2.87
CA GLN A 145 -4.24 -8.42 -2.13
C GLN A 145 -2.92 -7.81 -2.61
N ALA A 146 -2.75 -7.70 -3.92
CA ALA A 146 -1.54 -7.18 -4.54
C ALA A 146 -1.35 -5.67 -4.29
N LEU A 147 -2.41 -4.91 -4.07
CA LEU A 147 -2.32 -3.49 -3.72
C LEU A 147 -1.69 -3.31 -2.34
N ASP A 148 -2.13 -4.06 -1.34
CA ASP A 148 -1.63 -3.87 0.03
C ASP A 148 -0.15 -4.25 0.14
N ILE A 149 0.25 -5.31 -0.56
CA ILE A 149 1.67 -5.71 -0.65
C ILE A 149 2.48 -4.70 -1.45
N GLY A 150 2.00 -4.27 -2.64
CA GLY A 150 2.67 -3.28 -3.47
C GLY A 150 2.85 -1.96 -2.74
N ASN A 151 1.81 -1.54 -2.00
CA ASN A 151 1.86 -0.41 -1.10
C ASN A 151 2.96 -0.56 -0.06
N HIS A 152 2.98 -1.68 0.66
CA HIS A 152 4.02 -1.94 1.67
C HIS A 152 5.43 -1.81 1.09
N PHE A 153 5.68 -2.31 -0.13
CA PHE A 153 6.97 -2.16 -0.80
C PHE A 153 7.28 -0.71 -1.19
N CYS A 154 6.29 0.08 -1.62
CA CYS A 154 6.47 1.53 -1.82
C CYS A 154 6.95 2.24 -0.55
N GLU A 155 6.53 1.77 0.63
CA GLU A 155 6.88 2.39 1.91
C GLU A 155 8.28 2.05 2.41
N PHE A 156 9.03 1.18 1.73
CA PHE A 156 10.46 0.96 2.01
C PHE A 156 11.28 2.24 1.81
N GLY A 157 10.78 3.16 0.97
CA GLY A 157 11.35 4.49 0.80
C GLY A 157 11.24 5.39 2.04
N GLY A 158 10.45 5.02 3.05
CA GLY A 158 10.29 5.81 4.27
C GLY A 158 9.30 6.97 4.15
N VAL A 159 9.06 7.68 5.27
CA VAL A 159 8.00 8.70 5.40
C VAL A 159 8.55 10.13 5.43
N GLU A 160 9.61 10.38 6.20
CA GLU A 160 10.17 11.74 6.37
C GLU A 160 11.16 12.13 5.26
N ARG A 161 11.93 11.16 4.77
CA ARG A 161 12.87 11.31 3.66
C ARG A 161 12.61 10.18 2.71
N PHE A 162 11.73 10.42 1.75
CA PHE A 162 11.35 9.39 0.79
C PHE A 162 12.51 9.10 -0.16
N ASP A 163 13.00 7.86 -0.11
CA ASP A 163 13.99 7.36 -1.05
C ASP A 163 13.43 6.14 -1.78
N SER A 164 12.78 6.43 -2.90
CA SER A 164 12.31 5.43 -3.86
C SER A 164 13.36 4.41 -4.35
N SER A 165 14.67 4.68 -4.24
CA SER A 165 15.69 3.68 -4.60
C SER A 165 15.72 2.51 -3.62
N LEU A 166 15.06 2.64 -2.46
CA LEU A 166 14.89 1.59 -1.46
C LEU A 166 13.72 0.65 -1.77
N TYR A 167 12.98 0.84 -2.86
CA TYR A 167 12.00 -0.15 -3.31
C TYR A 167 12.70 -1.51 -3.48
N PRO A 168 12.16 -2.60 -2.90
CA PRO A 168 12.88 -3.87 -2.84
C PRO A 168 13.14 -4.43 -4.24
N ASP A 169 14.34 -4.96 -4.46
CA ASP A 169 14.68 -5.62 -5.71
C ASP A 169 13.90 -6.93 -5.91
N ARG A 170 14.01 -7.50 -7.11
CA ARG A 170 13.30 -8.73 -7.49
C ARG A 170 13.62 -9.91 -6.57
N GLU A 171 14.87 -10.07 -6.15
CA GLU A 171 15.27 -11.21 -5.31
C GLU A 171 14.61 -11.12 -3.93
N PHE A 172 14.67 -9.94 -3.31
CA PHE A 172 14.00 -9.68 -2.04
C PHE A 172 12.50 -9.89 -2.16
N GLN A 173 11.88 -9.33 -3.20
CA GLN A 173 10.44 -9.45 -3.42
C GLN A 173 10.02 -10.91 -3.56
N LEU A 174 10.69 -11.72 -4.39
CA LEU A 174 10.33 -13.12 -4.56
C LEU A 174 10.45 -13.91 -3.25
N CYS A 175 11.49 -13.67 -2.46
CA CYS A 175 11.64 -14.30 -1.14
C CYS A 175 10.52 -13.88 -0.18
N TRP A 176 10.19 -12.60 -0.13
CA TRP A 176 9.09 -12.06 0.68
C TRP A 176 7.74 -12.66 0.28
N LEU A 177 7.46 -12.70 -1.03
CA LEU A 177 6.21 -13.20 -1.60
C LEU A 177 6.06 -14.71 -1.40
N GLN A 178 7.15 -15.48 -1.44
CA GLN A 178 7.15 -16.90 -1.06
C GLN A 178 6.70 -17.05 0.40
N HIS A 179 7.31 -16.32 1.35
CA HIS A 179 6.92 -16.39 2.76
C HIS A 179 5.46 -15.99 3.01
N TYR A 180 4.97 -15.00 2.27
CA TYR A 180 3.57 -14.60 2.29
C TYR A 180 2.65 -15.73 1.78
N LEU A 181 2.94 -16.28 0.59
CA LEU A 181 2.09 -17.29 -0.05
C LEU A 181 2.11 -18.64 0.67
N ASP A 182 3.24 -19.04 1.25
CA ASP A 182 3.34 -20.25 2.07
C ASP A 182 2.38 -20.17 3.27
N GLU A 183 2.41 -19.04 4.00
CA GLU A 183 1.50 -18.82 5.13
C GLU A 183 0.04 -18.72 4.66
N TRP A 184 -0.21 -18.05 3.52
CA TRP A 184 -1.53 -17.94 2.91
C TRP A 184 -2.12 -19.31 2.56
N HIS A 185 -1.35 -20.16 1.87
CA HIS A 185 -1.76 -21.51 1.48
C HIS A 185 -1.99 -22.41 2.70
N ARG A 186 -1.11 -22.31 3.70
CA ARG A 186 -1.25 -23.04 4.96
C ARG A 186 -2.55 -22.68 5.67
N LEU A 187 -2.90 -21.40 5.77
CA LEU A 187 -4.15 -20.93 6.37
C LEU A 187 -5.39 -21.32 5.56
N ALA A 188 -5.26 -21.41 4.24
CA ALA A 188 -6.33 -21.83 3.34
C ALA A 188 -6.50 -23.36 3.23
N GLY A 189 -5.62 -24.16 3.85
CA GLY A 189 -5.62 -25.62 3.73
C GLY A 189 -5.21 -26.13 2.35
N ARG A 190 -4.44 -25.35 1.58
CA ARG A 190 -4.02 -25.66 0.19
C ARG A 190 -2.63 -26.32 0.09
N GLY A 191 -2.00 -26.62 1.21
CA GLY A 191 -0.63 -27.14 1.29
C GLY A 191 0.31 -26.16 2.00
N GLU A 192 1.56 -26.59 2.24
CA GLU A 192 2.53 -25.82 3.02
C GLU A 192 3.42 -24.89 2.18
N CYS A 193 3.62 -25.19 0.89
CA CYS A 193 4.55 -24.46 0.03
C CYS A 193 3.86 -24.00 -1.25
N ALA A 194 3.95 -22.70 -1.55
CA ALA A 194 3.46 -22.13 -2.79
C ALA A 194 4.40 -22.47 -3.96
N SER A 195 3.83 -22.69 -5.15
CA SER A 195 4.65 -22.98 -6.33
C SER A 195 5.42 -21.74 -6.76
N SER A 196 6.60 -21.91 -7.37
CA SER A 196 7.36 -20.79 -7.95
C SER A 196 6.53 -20.01 -8.97
N ARG A 197 5.60 -20.68 -9.67
CA ARG A 197 4.67 -20.03 -10.59
C ARG A 197 3.71 -19.08 -9.87
N ASP A 198 3.14 -19.48 -8.74
CA ASP A 198 2.23 -18.61 -7.96
C ASP A 198 2.96 -17.38 -7.44
N VAL A 199 4.22 -17.55 -7.00
CA VAL A 199 5.07 -16.45 -6.56
C VAL A 199 5.35 -15.47 -7.71
N GLU A 200 5.68 -15.95 -8.90
CA GLU A 200 5.88 -15.11 -10.08
C GLU A 200 4.60 -14.40 -10.53
N VAL A 201 3.43 -15.07 -10.47
CA VAL A 201 2.14 -14.43 -10.72
C VAL A 201 1.93 -13.27 -9.73
N LEU A 202 2.13 -13.52 -8.44
CA LEU A 202 1.96 -12.49 -7.43
C LEU A 202 2.99 -11.36 -7.58
N TYR A 203 4.23 -11.65 -7.95
CA TYR A 203 5.26 -10.65 -8.25
C TYR A 203 4.81 -9.69 -9.35
N VAL A 204 4.28 -10.21 -10.45
CA VAL A 204 3.74 -9.40 -11.56
C VAL A 204 2.59 -8.53 -11.09
N GLN A 205 1.65 -9.10 -10.33
CA GLN A 205 0.51 -8.36 -9.80
C GLN A 205 0.98 -7.24 -8.85
N VAL A 206 1.79 -7.56 -7.85
CA VAL A 206 2.26 -6.64 -6.81
C VAL A 206 2.96 -5.43 -7.40
N ASN A 207 3.91 -5.62 -8.33
CA ASN A 207 4.61 -4.50 -8.95
C ASN A 207 3.67 -3.63 -9.79
N LYS A 208 2.74 -4.22 -10.55
CA LYS A 208 1.74 -3.44 -11.28
C LYS A 208 0.83 -2.64 -10.33
N PHE A 209 0.39 -3.23 -9.23
CA PHE A 209 -0.43 -2.56 -8.22
C PHE A 209 0.34 -1.53 -7.38
N ALA A 210 1.67 -1.63 -7.27
CA ALA A 210 2.51 -0.60 -6.66
C ALA A 210 2.36 0.75 -7.39
N LEU A 211 2.19 0.73 -8.71
CA LEU A 211 1.87 1.95 -9.49
C LEU A 211 0.54 2.58 -9.05
N ALA A 212 -0.48 1.76 -8.76
CA ALA A 212 -1.75 2.27 -8.25
C ALA A 212 -1.64 2.82 -6.83
N SER A 213 -0.80 2.21 -5.96
CA SER A 213 -0.47 2.79 -4.65
C SER A 213 0.18 4.16 -4.78
N CYS A 214 1.17 4.33 -5.67
CA CYS A 214 1.78 5.64 -5.93
C CYS A 214 0.74 6.68 -6.37
N MET A 215 -0.17 6.30 -7.28
CA MET A 215 -1.23 7.20 -7.72
C MET A 215 -2.21 7.54 -6.59
N LEU A 216 -2.61 6.56 -5.78
CA LEU A 216 -3.48 6.75 -4.63
C LEU A 216 -2.92 7.80 -3.66
N TRP A 217 -1.67 7.63 -3.25
CA TRP A 217 -1.02 8.53 -2.29
C TRP A 217 -0.66 9.89 -2.89
N CYS A 218 -0.38 9.97 -4.19
CA CYS A 218 -0.27 11.24 -4.89
C CYS A 218 -1.58 12.03 -4.78
N LEU A 219 -2.70 11.44 -5.19
CA LEU A 219 -3.99 12.14 -5.18
C LEU A 219 -4.45 12.48 -3.75
N TRP A 220 -4.23 11.56 -2.80
CA TRP A 220 -4.47 11.82 -1.37
C TRP A 220 -3.70 13.06 -0.89
N ALA A 221 -2.41 13.14 -1.22
CA ALA A 221 -1.57 14.26 -0.78
C ALA A 221 -2.00 15.59 -1.42
N LEU A 222 -2.38 15.59 -2.70
CA LEU A 222 -2.90 16.80 -3.36
C LEU A 222 -4.17 17.32 -2.68
N ILE A 223 -5.06 16.43 -2.23
CA ILE A 223 -6.25 16.81 -1.44
C ILE A 223 -5.83 17.38 -0.09
N GLN A 224 -4.89 16.72 0.60
CA GLN A 224 -4.41 17.17 1.91
C GLN A 224 -3.68 18.51 1.85
N ALA A 225 -2.99 18.82 0.74
CA ALA A 225 -2.35 20.11 0.52
C ALA A 225 -3.33 21.30 0.59
N ALA A 226 -4.63 21.05 0.36
CA ALA A 226 -5.71 22.05 0.38
C ALA A 226 -6.43 22.14 1.73
N HIS A 227 -6.49 21.04 2.50
CA HIS A 227 -7.39 20.92 3.65
C HIS A 227 -6.70 20.61 4.98
N SER A 228 -5.51 20.02 4.95
CA SER A 228 -4.81 19.61 6.16
C SER A 228 -4.24 20.82 6.91
N THR A 229 -4.36 20.79 8.23
CA THR A 229 -3.74 21.76 9.15
C THR A 229 -2.35 21.34 9.60
N ILE A 230 -1.91 20.13 9.23
CA ILE A 230 -0.61 19.59 9.59
C ILE A 230 0.50 20.32 8.82
N LYS A 231 1.58 20.66 9.52
CA LYS A 231 2.79 21.22 8.90
C LYS A 231 3.58 20.12 8.20
N PHE A 232 3.16 19.78 6.99
CA PHE A 232 3.80 18.79 6.13
C PHE A 232 3.76 19.27 4.66
N ASP A 233 4.82 19.04 3.90
CA ASP A 233 4.86 19.42 2.48
C ASP A 233 4.17 18.35 1.61
N PHE A 234 2.84 18.43 1.57
CA PHE A 234 2.02 17.51 0.79
C PHE A 234 2.26 17.59 -0.73
N ILE A 235 2.68 18.74 -1.26
CA ILE A 235 3.00 18.86 -2.70
C ILE A 235 4.29 18.11 -3.00
N GLN A 236 5.30 18.25 -2.14
CA GLN A 236 6.55 17.49 -2.28
C GLN A 236 6.31 15.98 -2.20
N PHE A 237 5.51 15.54 -1.23
CA PHE A 237 5.17 14.12 -1.11
C PHE A 237 4.39 13.60 -2.32
N ALA A 238 3.46 14.38 -2.88
CA ALA A 238 2.78 14.00 -4.12
C ALA A 238 3.77 13.82 -5.29
N LEU A 239 4.75 14.71 -5.40
CA LEU A 239 5.80 14.63 -6.42
C LEU A 239 6.69 13.40 -6.25
N GLU A 240 7.04 13.06 -5.01
CA GLU A 240 7.83 11.86 -4.69
C GLU A 240 7.11 10.58 -5.11
N ARG A 241 5.79 10.49 -4.86
CA ARG A 241 4.97 9.36 -5.33
C ARG A 241 4.85 9.32 -6.86
N LEU A 242 4.67 10.47 -7.51
CA LEU A 242 4.66 10.55 -8.97
C LEU A 242 6.00 10.17 -9.61
N ASP A 243 7.11 10.54 -8.98
CA ASP A 243 8.44 10.22 -9.48
C ASP A 243 8.70 8.70 -9.39
N MET A 244 8.34 8.07 -8.28
CA MET A 244 8.36 6.61 -8.18
C MET A 244 7.46 5.94 -9.23
N TYR A 245 6.23 6.45 -9.41
CA TYR A 245 5.34 5.97 -10.47
C TYR A 245 6.00 6.03 -11.85
N LYS A 246 6.54 7.20 -12.23
CA LYS A 246 7.17 7.42 -13.55
C LYS A 246 8.40 6.53 -13.75
N ARG A 247 9.23 6.36 -12.72
CA ARG A 247 10.45 5.54 -12.80
C ARG A 247 10.17 4.06 -13.03
N HIS A 248 9.12 3.52 -12.42
CA HIS A 248 8.80 2.10 -12.55
C HIS A 248 7.71 1.77 -13.58
N LYS A 249 6.96 2.76 -14.09
CA LYS A 249 5.79 2.53 -14.96
C LYS A 249 6.09 1.60 -16.14
N ALA A 250 7.12 1.89 -16.92
CA ALA A 250 7.45 1.10 -18.11
C ALA A 250 7.78 -0.35 -17.73
N GLU A 251 8.72 -0.54 -16.80
CA GLU A 251 9.13 -1.86 -16.30
C GLU A 251 7.94 -2.67 -15.78
N PHE A 252 7.14 -2.09 -14.89
CA PHE A 252 6.06 -2.81 -14.22
C PHE A 252 4.89 -3.11 -15.16
N ILE A 253 4.55 -2.20 -16.09
CA ILE A 253 3.54 -2.47 -17.12
C ILE A 253 4.00 -3.55 -18.11
N ASP A 254 5.29 -3.65 -18.40
CA ASP A 254 5.83 -4.65 -19.30
C ASP A 254 5.93 -6.07 -18.70
N LEU A 255 5.93 -6.20 -17.37
CA LEU A 255 5.87 -7.51 -16.70
C LEU A 255 4.72 -8.36 -17.23
N LYS A 256 5.03 -9.61 -17.60
CA LYS A 256 4.07 -10.58 -18.14
C LYS A 256 3.83 -11.69 -17.12
N LEU A 257 2.58 -12.12 -17.01
CA LEU A 257 2.24 -13.30 -16.24
C LEU A 257 2.97 -14.53 -16.82
N PRO A 258 3.46 -15.45 -15.98
CA PRO A 258 4.03 -16.69 -16.47
C PRO A 258 2.99 -17.50 -17.25
N PRO A 259 3.40 -18.29 -18.25
CA PRO A 259 2.49 -19.11 -19.04
C PRO A 259 1.66 -20.07 -18.15
N SER A 260 0.47 -20.40 -18.63
CA SER A 260 -0.42 -21.41 -18.03
C SER A 260 0.19 -22.79 -18.06
#